data_AF-A0A0C9W4D5-F1
#
_entry.id   AF-A0A0C9W4D5-F1
#
_cell.length_a   1.000
_cell.length_b   1.000
_cell.length_c   1.000
_cell.angle_alpha   90.00
_cell.angle_beta   90.00
_cell.angle_gamma   90.00
#
_symmetry.space_group_name_H-M   'P 1'
#
loop_
_entity.id
_entity.type
_entity.pdbx_description
1 polymer ?
#
loop_
_entity_poly.entity_id
_entity_poly.type
_entity_poly.pdbx_seq_one_letter_code
_entity_poly.pdbx_strand_id
1 'polypeptide(L)'
;MSSTSEQGDLDMLLAAAREEMIISYQQKYISEGLLKALLETYTIENASKWIKYNKFFTFLNAALQADSPMKPKTLFHFQCSHVILQLSADAYAHVKDDKLIKGDIVARTCPTKITIYAPTDKMVRKALIIQKYREALGQAGLMGATVTKVDSAPTTAGILGTPLPEAVYAVLGNSQKKADLITKEKRKHHAAGVYDTFHKEQLKLAVEHYIQHVASICSDDGGDNIEIVVTMLPALAELIRETKNLNELANFCSPEDMAYLRKFRSISSVEELNQFHDFCKTHPEQKIQDWYANKVMHTWYLPSLVKFLTKIPHGDWEINCRDTNINEGSHPATNRATGKGLTLLDGIEGARQLDTLEAERLQL
;
A
#
# COMPACT_ATOMS: atom_id res chain seq x y z
N MET A 1 -21.87 -10.43 11.77
CA MET A 1 -21.14 -11.59 11.21
C MET A 1 -19.62 -11.39 11.29
N SER A 2 -19.08 -10.98 12.45
CA SER A 2 -17.63 -10.66 12.61
C SER A 2 -16.88 -11.63 13.54
N SER A 3 -17.57 -12.57 14.20
CA SER A 3 -16.97 -13.38 15.28
C SER A 3 -16.21 -14.62 14.79
N THR A 4 -16.44 -15.07 13.55
CA THR A 4 -15.79 -16.27 13.01
C THR A 4 -14.37 -16.00 12.52
N SER A 5 -14.07 -14.78 12.08
CA SER A 5 -12.70 -14.38 11.70
C SER A 5 -11.78 -14.26 12.91
N GLU A 6 -12.25 -13.55 13.95
CA GLU A 6 -11.44 -13.30 15.16
C GLU A 6 -11.06 -14.60 15.90
N GLN A 7 -11.92 -15.62 15.85
CA GLN A 7 -11.63 -16.91 16.47
C GLN A 7 -10.50 -17.66 15.73
N GLY A 8 -10.52 -17.66 14.40
CA GLY A 8 -9.46 -18.28 13.60
C GLY A 8 -8.11 -17.60 13.81
N ASP A 9 -8.11 -16.26 13.88
CA ASP A 9 -6.89 -15.49 14.13
C ASP A 9 -6.34 -15.73 15.54
N LEU A 10 -7.22 -15.86 16.54
CA LEU A 10 -6.82 -16.20 17.91
C LEU A 10 -6.21 -17.60 18.00
N ASP A 11 -6.82 -18.59 17.34
CA ASP A 11 -6.32 -19.97 17.36
C ASP A 11 -4.93 -20.05 16.72
N MET A 12 -4.69 -19.33 15.61
CA MET A 12 -3.36 -19.21 15.00
C MET A 12 -2.34 -18.55 15.94
N LEU A 13 -2.75 -17.49 16.65
CA LEU A 13 -1.89 -16.78 17.60
C LEU A 13 -1.53 -17.64 18.82
N LEU A 14 -2.47 -18.45 19.30
CA LEU A 14 -2.23 -19.38 20.40
C LEU A 14 -1.31 -20.52 19.98
N ALA A 15 -1.43 -21.02 18.75
CA ALA A 15 -0.51 -22.03 18.22
C ALA A 15 0.94 -21.52 18.07
N ALA A 16 1.12 -20.22 17.84
CA ALA A 16 2.43 -19.59 17.69
C ALA A 16 3.07 -19.15 19.03
N ALA A 17 2.27 -18.94 20.08
CA ALA A 17 2.75 -18.48 21.38
C ALA A 17 3.39 -19.62 22.19
N ARG A 18 4.52 -19.35 22.87
CA ARG A 18 5.07 -20.31 23.84
C ARG A 18 4.16 -20.40 25.06
N GLU A 19 4.09 -21.57 25.68
CA GLU A 19 3.28 -21.80 26.89
C GLU A 19 3.61 -20.79 28.01
N GLU A 20 4.89 -20.43 28.18
CA GLU A 20 5.29 -19.46 29.21
C GLU A 20 4.66 -18.08 29.00
N MET A 21 4.39 -17.69 27.75
CA MET A 21 3.73 -16.43 27.43
C MET A 21 2.24 -16.47 27.77
N ILE A 22 1.59 -17.62 27.53
CA ILE A 22 0.17 -17.84 27.88
C ILE A 22 0.02 -17.82 29.41
N ILE A 23 0.93 -18.48 30.14
CA ILE A 23 0.97 -18.45 31.61
C ILE A 23 1.23 -17.04 32.13
N SER A 24 2.18 -16.31 31.54
CA SER A 24 2.49 -14.93 31.93
C SER A 24 1.31 -13.99 31.68
N TYR A 25 0.59 -14.18 30.58
CA TYR A 25 -0.64 -13.44 30.29
C TYR A 25 -1.74 -13.76 31.32
N GLN A 26 -1.94 -15.04 31.63
CA GLN A 26 -2.90 -15.49 32.63
C GLN A 26 -2.64 -14.85 34.00
N GLN A 27 -1.41 -14.92 34.49
CA GLN A 27 -1.03 -14.35 35.78
C GLN A 27 -1.17 -12.83 35.82
N LYS A 28 -0.99 -12.15 34.68
CA LYS A 28 -1.09 -10.70 34.57
C LYS A 28 -2.53 -10.19 34.55
N TYR A 29 -3.46 -10.94 33.95
CA TYR A 29 -4.80 -10.45 33.65
C TYR A 29 -5.94 -11.20 34.37
N ILE A 30 -5.68 -12.37 34.96
CA ILE A 30 -6.64 -13.13 35.77
C ILE A 30 -6.20 -13.05 37.24
N SER A 31 -7.13 -12.74 38.13
CA SER A 31 -6.81 -12.65 39.56
C SER A 31 -6.54 -14.03 40.17
N GLU A 32 -5.63 -14.09 41.15
CA GLU A 32 -5.26 -15.34 41.81
C GLU A 32 -6.47 -16.05 42.45
N GLY A 33 -7.43 -15.28 42.98
CA GLY A 33 -8.68 -15.83 43.52
C GLY A 33 -9.54 -16.52 42.46
N LEU A 34 -9.61 -15.97 41.24
CA LEU A 34 -10.35 -16.58 40.12
C LEU A 34 -9.63 -17.82 39.58
N LEU A 35 -8.29 -17.80 39.53
CA LEU A 35 -7.51 -18.98 39.13
C LEU A 35 -7.72 -20.15 40.10
N LYS A 36 -7.74 -19.88 41.41
CA LYS A 36 -8.00 -20.91 42.44
C LYS A 36 -9.43 -21.43 42.41
N ALA A 37 -10.40 -20.56 42.15
CA ALA A 37 -11.82 -20.94 42.14
C ALA A 37 -12.24 -21.71 40.87
N LEU A 38 -11.55 -21.49 39.74
CA LEU A 38 -11.95 -21.99 38.42
C LEU A 38 -10.77 -22.60 37.65
N LEU A 39 -10.06 -23.54 38.30
CA LEU A 39 -8.83 -24.13 37.77
C LEU A 39 -9.01 -24.76 36.38
N GLU A 40 -10.16 -25.42 36.15
CA GLU A 40 -10.48 -26.09 34.89
C GLU A 40 -10.82 -25.11 33.74
N THR A 41 -11.23 -23.89 34.07
CA THR A 41 -11.62 -22.88 33.07
C THR A 41 -10.41 -22.16 32.49
N TYR A 42 -9.42 -21.86 33.34
CA TYR A 42 -8.21 -21.14 32.96
C TYR A 42 -7.03 -22.09 32.75
N THR A 43 -7.21 -23.11 31.91
CA THR A 43 -6.08 -23.95 31.46
C THR A 43 -5.55 -23.46 30.11
N ILE A 44 -4.35 -23.90 29.74
CA ILE A 44 -3.74 -23.57 28.44
C ILE A 44 -4.56 -24.21 27.31
N GLU A 45 -5.08 -25.42 27.51
CA GLU A 45 -5.93 -26.13 26.55
C GLU A 45 -7.25 -25.38 26.29
N ASN A 46 -7.70 -24.57 27.27
CA ASN A 46 -8.90 -23.74 27.16
C ASN A 46 -8.59 -22.27 26.83
N ALA A 47 -7.35 -21.92 26.48
CA ALA A 47 -6.91 -20.54 26.25
C ALA A 47 -7.82 -19.75 25.29
N SER A 48 -8.29 -20.37 24.21
CA SER A 48 -9.17 -19.75 23.23
C SER A 48 -10.51 -19.27 23.79
N LYS A 49 -10.95 -19.81 24.94
CA LYS A 49 -12.24 -19.47 25.58
C LYS A 49 -12.16 -18.26 26.51
N TRP A 50 -11.01 -17.98 27.08
CA TRP A 50 -10.84 -16.91 28.09
C TRP A 50 -9.88 -15.80 27.65
N ILE A 51 -9.13 -16.00 26.57
CA ILE A 51 -8.25 -14.99 25.99
C ILE A 51 -9.02 -14.10 25.00
N LYS A 52 -8.89 -12.78 25.18
CA LYS A 52 -9.39 -11.79 24.22
C LYS A 52 -8.28 -11.42 23.24
N TYR A 53 -8.51 -11.67 21.95
CA TYR A 53 -7.54 -11.47 20.86
C TYR A 53 -6.72 -10.17 20.99
N ASN A 54 -7.39 -9.01 20.97
CA ASN A 54 -6.71 -7.70 20.99
C ASN A 54 -5.80 -7.49 22.22
N LYS A 55 -6.21 -8.00 23.40
CA LYS A 55 -5.44 -7.88 24.64
C LYS A 55 -4.22 -8.80 24.63
N PHE A 56 -4.37 -10.01 24.11
CA PHE A 56 -3.29 -10.98 24.02
C PHE A 56 -2.25 -10.59 22.96
N PHE A 57 -2.71 -10.13 21.79
CA PHE A 57 -1.85 -9.59 20.75
C PHE A 57 -0.99 -8.43 21.26
N THR A 58 -1.61 -7.46 21.96
CA THR A 58 -0.88 -6.34 22.57
C THR A 58 0.14 -6.80 23.61
N PHE A 59 -0.23 -7.79 24.43
CA PHE A 59 0.68 -8.36 25.43
C PHE A 59 1.89 -9.07 24.80
N LEU A 60 1.66 -9.90 23.77
CA LEU A 60 2.74 -10.62 23.08
C LEU A 60 3.74 -9.67 22.45
N ASN A 61 3.25 -8.63 21.76
CA ASN A 61 4.12 -7.60 21.19
C ASN A 61 4.99 -6.92 22.25
N ALA A 62 4.42 -6.57 23.40
CA ALA A 62 5.18 -5.97 24.49
C ALA A 62 6.20 -6.94 25.11
N ALA A 63 5.85 -8.22 25.28
CA ALA A 63 6.75 -9.24 25.83
C ALA A 63 7.96 -9.49 24.91
N LEU A 64 7.70 -9.63 23.60
CA LEU A 64 8.76 -9.81 22.58
C LEU A 64 9.69 -8.60 22.49
N GLN A 65 9.17 -7.39 22.73
CA GLN A 65 9.97 -6.17 22.77
C GLN A 65 10.76 -6.02 24.08
N ALA A 66 10.26 -6.52 25.21
CA ALA A 66 10.91 -6.39 26.53
C ALA A 66 12.17 -7.25 26.67
N ASP A 67 12.24 -8.40 25.98
CA ASP A 67 13.44 -9.25 25.94
C ASP A 67 14.55 -8.68 25.02
N SER A 68 14.32 -7.49 24.43
CA SER A 68 15.32 -6.80 23.62
C SER A 68 16.40 -6.14 24.51
N PRO A 69 17.70 -6.34 24.24
CA PRO A 69 18.80 -6.17 25.21
C PRO A 69 19.29 -4.71 25.39
N MET A 70 18.40 -3.73 25.65
CA MET A 70 18.83 -2.32 25.78
C MET A 70 18.40 -1.68 27.10
N LYS A 71 19.36 -1.41 27.99
CA LYS A 71 19.24 -0.42 29.09
C LYS A 71 20.29 0.70 28.93
N PRO A 72 19.96 1.98 29.19
CA PRO A 72 20.87 3.10 28.94
C PRO A 72 21.81 3.37 30.13
N LYS A 73 23.05 3.76 29.84
CA LYS A 73 24.02 4.28 30.81
C LYS A 73 24.41 5.74 30.50
N THR A 74 24.30 6.56 31.56
CA THR A 74 25.02 7.82 31.87
C THR A 74 24.49 9.16 31.34
N LEU A 75 24.42 10.14 32.27
CA LEU A 75 23.96 11.54 32.13
C LEU A 75 25.11 12.52 31.80
N PHE A 76 24.84 13.55 31.00
CA PHE A 76 25.66 14.77 30.89
C PHE A 76 24.80 16.03 31.06
N HIS A 77 25.32 17.02 31.78
CA HIS A 77 24.66 18.31 32.05
C HIS A 77 25.15 19.39 31.08
N PHE A 78 24.22 20.17 30.52
CA PHE A 78 24.51 21.42 29.81
C PHE A 78 23.59 22.54 30.29
N GLN A 79 24.12 23.77 30.43
CA GLN A 79 23.34 24.99 30.70
C GLN A 79 22.74 25.52 29.39
N CYS A 80 21.44 25.76 29.39
CA CYS A 80 20.70 26.24 28.22
C CYS A 80 20.67 27.77 28.16
N SER A 81 21.02 28.34 27.01
CA SER A 81 20.79 29.75 26.65
C SER A 81 19.62 29.80 25.66
N HIS A 82 18.38 29.82 26.15
CA HIS A 82 17.21 30.07 25.29
C HIS A 82 16.32 31.17 25.86
N VAL A 83 15.93 32.08 24.98
CA VAL A 83 14.91 33.11 25.19
C VAL A 83 13.55 32.43 25.20
N ILE A 84 12.80 32.55 26.29
CA ILE A 84 11.42 32.08 26.37
C ILE A 84 10.51 33.21 25.90
N LEU A 85 9.86 33.03 24.75
CA LEU A 85 8.67 33.81 24.39
C LEU A 85 7.47 33.20 25.12
N GLN A 86 7.01 33.90 26.15
CA GLN A 86 5.77 33.55 26.82
C GLN A 86 4.63 34.22 26.04
N LEU A 87 3.90 33.43 25.24
CA LEU A 87 2.58 33.85 24.77
C LEU A 87 1.66 33.83 25.98
N SER A 88 1.30 35.01 26.52
CA SER A 88 0.10 35.09 27.35
C SER A 88 -1.10 34.98 26.42
N ALA A 89 -2.04 34.13 26.78
CA ALA A 89 -3.33 34.09 26.14
C ALA A 89 -3.95 35.49 26.18
N ASP A 90 -4.10 36.12 25.01
CA ASP A 90 -5.31 36.83 24.56
C ASP A 90 -5.00 37.67 23.31
N ALA A 91 -5.80 37.45 22.25
CA ALA A 91 -5.58 37.99 20.91
C ALA A 91 -6.25 39.36 20.67
N TYR A 92 -6.24 40.27 21.65
CA TYR A 92 -6.87 41.59 21.50
C TYR A 92 -5.90 42.75 21.78
N ALA A 93 -5.98 43.79 20.95
CA ALA A 93 -5.15 44.99 21.06
C ALA A 93 -5.39 45.72 22.39
N HIS A 94 -4.30 46.15 23.03
CA HIS A 94 -4.38 46.86 24.31
C HIS A 94 -4.57 48.37 24.10
N VAL A 95 -5.68 48.89 24.62
CA VAL A 95 -5.91 50.33 24.83
C VAL A 95 -5.60 50.62 26.29
N LYS A 96 -4.72 51.59 26.53
CA LYS A 96 -4.47 52.12 27.87
C LYS A 96 -4.55 53.65 27.78
N ASP A 97 -5.34 54.24 28.67
CA ASP A 97 -5.63 55.68 28.69
C ASP A 97 -6.17 56.19 27.34
N ASP A 98 -7.14 55.47 26.76
CA ASP A 98 -7.78 55.74 25.46
C ASP A 98 -6.86 55.85 24.25
N LYS A 99 -5.62 55.35 24.36
CA LYS A 99 -4.69 55.24 23.23
C LYS A 99 -4.30 53.78 23.01
N LEU A 100 -4.32 53.37 21.75
CA LEU A 100 -3.86 52.06 21.32
C LEU A 100 -2.33 51.99 21.46
N ILE A 101 -1.82 51.06 22.27
CA ILE A 101 -0.39 50.92 22.51
C ILE A 101 0.11 49.63 21.84
N LYS A 102 1.20 49.73 21.09
CA LYS A 102 1.91 48.59 20.51
C LYS A 102 2.89 48.05 21.56
N GLY A 103 2.74 46.79 21.96
CA GLY A 103 3.63 46.17 22.94
C GLY A 103 5.00 45.87 22.34
N ASP A 104 6.08 46.22 23.06
CA ASP A 104 7.45 45.82 22.72
C ASP A 104 7.84 44.53 23.46
N ILE A 105 8.52 43.63 22.74
CA ILE A 105 9.02 42.37 23.30
C ILE A 105 10.28 42.67 24.11
N VAL A 106 10.21 42.48 25.43
CA VAL A 106 11.38 42.61 26.32
C VAL A 106 11.92 41.22 26.64
N ALA A 107 13.17 40.95 26.25
CA ALA A 107 13.84 39.70 26.60
C ALA A 107 14.11 39.62 28.11
N ARG A 108 13.66 38.54 28.76
CA ARG A 108 14.03 38.23 30.14
C ARG A 108 14.76 36.88 30.20
N THR A 109 15.90 36.85 30.89
CA THR A 109 16.63 35.61 31.19
C THR A 109 15.86 34.80 32.23
N CYS A 110 15.35 33.63 31.83
CA CYS A 110 14.65 32.72 32.74
C CYS A 110 15.67 31.88 33.54
N PRO A 111 15.55 31.77 34.89
CA PRO A 111 16.46 30.96 35.71
C PRO A 111 16.16 29.45 35.64
N THR A 112 15.09 29.03 34.96
CA THR A 112 14.63 27.64 34.93
C THR A 112 15.54 26.76 34.07
N LYS A 113 16.10 25.70 34.67
CA LYS A 113 16.88 24.68 33.97
C LYS A 113 15.94 23.62 33.40
N ILE A 114 15.88 23.49 32.08
CA ILE A 114 15.25 22.37 31.40
C ILE A 114 16.29 21.27 31.20
N THR A 115 16.01 20.08 31.71
CA THR A 115 16.81 18.87 31.46
C THR A 115 16.21 18.13 30.28
N ILE A 116 16.87 18.19 29.12
CA ILE A 116 16.46 17.46 27.92
C ILE A 116 17.24 16.16 27.85
N TYR A 117 16.54 15.03 27.84
CA TYR A 117 17.14 13.73 27.62
C TYR A 117 17.39 13.55 26.11
N ALA A 118 18.66 13.58 25.69
CA ALA A 118 19.05 13.26 24.32
C ALA A 118 19.41 11.76 24.23
N PRO A 119 18.86 11.01 23.26
CA PRO A 119 19.17 9.59 23.13
C PRO A 119 20.65 9.35 22.78
N THR A 120 21.33 8.52 23.58
CA THR A 120 22.70 8.04 23.34
C THR A 120 22.78 6.97 22.25
N ASP A 121 21.64 6.42 21.84
CA ASP A 121 21.55 5.40 20.80
C ASP A 121 21.82 5.98 19.39
N LYS A 122 22.78 5.38 18.70
CA LYS A 122 23.12 5.69 17.30
C LYS A 122 21.93 5.45 16.36
N MET A 123 21.02 4.52 16.66
CA MET A 123 19.83 4.25 15.86
C MET A 123 18.77 5.34 16.01
N VAL A 124 18.53 5.84 17.22
CA VAL A 124 17.61 6.97 17.43
C VAL A 124 18.17 8.26 16.82
N ARG A 125 19.50 8.48 16.90
CA ARG A 125 20.15 9.57 16.14
C ARG A 125 19.97 9.40 14.64
N LYS A 126 20.17 8.19 14.08
CA LYS A 126 19.89 7.92 12.66
C LYS A 126 18.45 8.23 12.28
N ALA A 127 17.47 7.87 13.11
CA ALA A 127 16.06 8.15 12.86
C ALA A 127 15.78 9.65 12.81
N LEU A 128 16.30 10.42 13.78
CA LEU A 128 16.16 11.89 13.80
C LEU A 128 16.82 12.55 12.58
N ILE A 129 17.99 12.08 12.16
CA ILE A 129 18.71 12.60 10.99
C ILE A 129 17.95 12.30 9.70
N ILE A 130 17.43 11.07 9.56
CA ILE A 130 16.59 10.68 8.42
C ILE A 130 15.34 11.56 8.37
N GLN A 131 14.72 11.83 9.52
CA GLN A 131 13.55 12.69 9.61
C GLN A 131 13.87 14.14 9.21
N LYS A 132 14.98 14.70 9.70
CA LYS A 132 15.43 16.04 9.28
C LYS A 132 15.77 16.10 7.79
N TYR A 133 16.35 15.04 7.22
CA TYR A 133 16.64 14.99 5.78
C TYR A 133 15.36 14.90 4.95
N ARG A 134 14.32 14.21 5.44
CA ARG A 134 12.99 14.23 4.82
C ARG A 134 12.34 15.62 4.88
N GLU A 135 12.48 16.32 5.99
CA GLU A 135 12.00 17.69 6.14
C GLU A 135 12.71 18.64 5.14
N ALA A 136 14.03 18.51 5.03
CA ALA A 136 14.83 19.23 4.04
C ALA A 136 14.40 18.93 2.60
N LEU A 137 14.12 17.65 2.29
CA LEU A 137 13.58 17.24 1.00
C LEU A 137 12.20 17.86 0.71
N GLY A 138 11.33 17.94 1.71
CA GLY A 138 10.02 18.60 1.59
C GLY A 138 10.16 20.09 1.26
N GLN A 139 11.06 20.79 1.95
CA GLN A 139 11.31 22.23 1.75
C GLN A 139 12.04 22.54 0.43
N ALA A 140 12.95 21.65 -0.01
CA ALA A 140 13.66 21.80 -1.29
C ALA A 140 12.78 21.50 -2.52
N GLY A 141 11.59 20.92 -2.31
CA GLY A 141 10.69 20.50 -3.37
C GLY A 141 11.04 19.10 -3.90
N LEU A 142 10.09 18.18 -3.78
CA LEU A 142 10.28 16.77 -4.11
C LEU A 142 10.41 16.51 -5.63
N MET A 143 9.75 17.32 -6.45
CA MET A 143 9.78 17.22 -7.91
C MET A 143 11.15 17.60 -8.47
N GLY A 144 11.76 16.66 -9.20
CA GLY A 144 13.12 16.82 -9.71
C GLY A 144 14.20 16.87 -8.61
N ALA A 145 13.88 16.47 -7.37
CA ALA A 145 14.87 16.41 -6.29
C ALA A 145 15.99 15.42 -6.64
N THR A 146 17.23 15.87 -6.58
CA THR A 146 18.44 15.03 -6.62
C THR A 146 19.21 15.25 -5.33
N VAL A 147 20.11 14.32 -4.97
CA VAL A 147 20.95 14.47 -3.77
C VAL A 147 21.65 15.83 -3.75
N THR A 148 22.27 16.22 -4.86
CA THR A 148 22.94 17.52 -5.01
C THR A 148 21.97 18.69 -4.84
N LYS A 149 20.76 18.63 -5.42
CA LYS A 149 19.77 19.72 -5.31
C LYS A 149 19.27 19.89 -3.88
N VAL A 150 19.09 18.78 -3.15
CA VAL A 150 18.63 18.79 -1.75
C VAL A 150 19.76 19.27 -0.85
N ASP A 151 20.98 18.75 -1.01
CA ASP A 151 22.13 19.13 -0.17
C ASP A 151 22.55 20.60 -0.37
N SER A 152 22.40 21.14 -1.58
CA SER A 152 22.74 22.54 -1.90
C SER A 152 21.61 23.54 -1.61
N ALA A 153 20.41 23.07 -1.25
CA ALA A 153 19.30 23.97 -0.97
C ALA A 153 19.56 24.81 0.29
N PRO A 154 19.34 26.14 0.27
CA PRO A 154 19.57 27.01 1.43
C PRO A 154 18.79 26.58 2.69
N THR A 155 17.58 26.01 2.50
CA THR A 155 16.71 25.51 3.57
C THR A 155 17.31 24.29 4.28
N THR A 156 18.01 23.42 3.55
CA THR A 156 18.63 22.21 4.08
C THR A 156 19.70 22.53 5.13
N ALA A 157 20.50 23.58 4.91
CA ALA A 157 21.50 24.03 5.86
C ALA A 157 20.89 24.50 7.19
N GLY A 158 19.74 25.17 7.14
CA GLY A 158 19.00 25.58 8.34
C GLY A 158 18.42 24.40 9.13
N ILE A 159 17.89 23.40 8.44
CA ILE A 159 17.25 22.22 9.06
C ILE A 159 18.28 21.26 9.67
N LEU A 160 19.37 21.02 8.95
CA LEU A 160 20.40 20.07 9.36
C LEU A 160 21.49 20.69 10.25
N GLY A 161 21.58 22.03 10.27
CA GLY A 161 22.61 22.79 10.98
C GLY A 161 23.90 22.87 10.17
N THR A 162 24.61 24.00 10.28
CA THR A 162 25.95 24.18 9.71
C THR A 162 27.04 23.87 10.74
N PRO A 163 28.16 23.22 10.36
CA PRO A 163 28.56 22.81 9.01
C PRO A 163 27.83 21.54 8.50
N LEU A 164 27.90 21.31 7.18
CA LEU A 164 27.13 20.27 6.48
C LEU A 164 27.22 18.90 7.19
N PRO A 165 26.10 18.15 7.26
CA PRO A 165 25.94 16.93 8.05
C PRO A 165 26.96 15.84 7.85
N GLU A 166 27.70 15.84 6.75
CA GLU A 166 28.69 14.80 6.45
C GLU A 166 29.82 14.79 7.48
N ALA A 167 30.14 15.97 8.05
CA ALA A 167 31.10 16.10 9.14
C ALA A 167 30.55 15.62 10.50
N VAL A 168 29.23 15.59 10.69
CA VAL A 168 28.57 15.28 11.98
C VAL A 168 27.91 13.89 11.98
N TYR A 169 27.50 13.41 10.80
CA TYR A 169 26.64 12.27 10.57
C TYR A 169 27.10 11.49 9.35
N ALA A 170 28.03 10.55 9.56
CA ALA A 170 28.61 9.68 8.53
C ALA A 170 27.57 8.95 7.65
N VAL A 171 26.34 8.74 8.14
CA VAL A 171 25.26 8.10 7.37
C VAL A 171 24.79 8.93 6.18
N LEU A 172 24.86 10.27 6.28
CA LEU A 172 24.51 11.19 5.20
C LEU A 172 25.68 11.43 4.24
N GLY A 173 26.91 11.05 4.58
CA GLY A 173 28.03 11.09 3.64
C GLY A 173 27.91 10.08 2.48
N ASN A 174 26.96 9.13 2.57
CA ASN A 174 26.69 8.18 1.50
C ASN A 174 25.56 8.70 0.58
N SER A 175 25.94 9.18 -0.60
CA SER A 175 25.02 9.70 -1.61
C SER A 175 23.99 8.67 -2.08
N GLN A 176 24.33 7.38 -2.13
CA GLN A 176 23.39 6.31 -2.50
C GLN A 176 22.24 6.22 -1.50
N LYS A 177 22.53 6.25 -0.18
CA LYS A 177 21.48 6.20 0.85
C LYS A 177 20.56 7.43 0.81
N LYS A 178 21.11 8.61 0.53
CA LYS A 178 20.33 9.82 0.30
C LYS A 178 19.44 9.68 -0.94
N ALA A 179 19.96 9.13 -2.04
CA ALA A 179 19.20 8.86 -3.24
C ALA A 179 18.07 7.85 -3.02
N ASP A 180 18.32 6.79 -2.23
CA ASP A 180 17.30 5.81 -1.85
C ASP A 180 16.19 6.45 -1.00
N LEU A 181 16.55 7.32 -0.05
CA LEU A 181 15.57 8.11 0.73
C LEU A 181 14.73 9.03 -0.15
N ILE A 182 15.38 9.77 -1.07
CA ILE A 182 14.68 10.64 -2.03
C ILE A 182 13.73 9.82 -2.89
N THR A 183 14.18 8.66 -3.38
CA THR A 183 13.35 7.76 -4.20
C THR A 183 12.16 7.23 -3.39
N LYS A 184 12.38 6.85 -2.13
CA LYS A 184 11.31 6.39 -1.24
C LYS A 184 10.28 7.48 -0.96
N GLU A 185 10.70 8.71 -0.69
CA GLU A 185 9.76 9.82 -0.49
C GLU A 185 9.04 10.23 -1.79
N LYS A 186 9.74 10.21 -2.94
CA LYS A 186 9.10 10.42 -4.26
C LYS A 186 7.97 9.41 -4.49
N ARG A 187 8.20 8.13 -4.18
CA ARG A 187 7.17 7.05 -4.25
C ARG A 187 5.91 7.36 -3.46
N LYS A 188 6.01 7.95 -2.27
CA LYS A 188 4.84 8.31 -1.47
C LYS A 188 3.98 9.40 -2.10
N HIS A 189 4.57 10.29 -2.90
CA HIS A 189 3.87 11.40 -3.54
C HIS A 189 3.53 11.14 -5.01
N HIS A 190 3.93 10.00 -5.58
CA HIS A 190 3.66 9.68 -6.99
C HIS A 190 2.16 9.46 -7.29
N ALA A 191 1.34 9.15 -6.28
CA ALA A 191 -0.11 9.01 -6.47
C ALA A 191 -0.83 10.37 -6.64
N ALA A 192 -0.31 11.46 -6.08
CA ALA A 192 -1.02 12.76 -6.09
C ALA A 192 -1.35 13.25 -7.51
N GLY A 193 -0.41 13.11 -8.46
CA GLY A 193 -0.65 13.47 -9.87
C GLY A 193 -1.69 12.58 -10.56
N VAL A 194 -1.83 11.33 -10.12
CA VAL A 194 -2.85 10.40 -10.64
C VAL A 194 -4.23 10.78 -10.11
N TYR A 195 -4.35 11.09 -8.81
CA TYR A 195 -5.60 11.57 -8.21
C TYR A 195 -6.08 12.88 -8.85
N ASP A 196 -5.18 13.86 -9.06
CA ASP A 196 -5.52 15.10 -9.75
C ASP A 196 -6.00 14.86 -11.18
N THR A 197 -5.35 13.93 -11.90
CA THR A 197 -5.72 13.58 -13.27
C THR A 197 -7.06 12.85 -13.29
N PHE A 198 -7.27 11.90 -12.38
CA PHE A 198 -8.54 11.22 -12.20
C PHE A 198 -9.68 12.22 -11.95
N HIS A 199 -9.53 13.15 -11.02
CA HIS A 199 -10.55 14.18 -10.76
C HIS A 199 -10.85 15.05 -11.99
N LYS A 200 -9.82 15.42 -12.77
CA LYS A 200 -10.02 16.16 -14.03
C LYS A 200 -10.78 15.33 -15.06
N GLU A 201 -10.56 14.03 -15.10
CA GLU A 201 -11.30 13.14 -16.01
C GLU A 201 -12.74 12.94 -15.60
N GLN A 202 -13.03 12.88 -14.30
CA GLN A 202 -14.41 12.81 -13.81
C GLN A 202 -15.25 14.05 -14.18
N LEU A 203 -14.63 15.14 -14.68
CA LEU A 203 -15.33 16.30 -15.24
C LEU A 203 -15.68 16.15 -16.73
N LYS A 204 -15.12 15.14 -17.42
CA LYS A 204 -15.39 14.82 -18.83
C LYS A 204 -16.57 13.84 -18.94
N LEU A 205 -17.04 13.61 -20.16
CA LEU A 205 -18.00 12.55 -20.45
C LEU A 205 -17.37 11.18 -20.18
N ALA A 206 -18.15 10.22 -19.69
CA ALA A 206 -17.66 8.87 -19.33
C ALA A 206 -16.93 8.16 -20.49
N VAL A 207 -17.33 8.43 -21.74
CA VAL A 207 -16.69 7.88 -22.94
C VAL A 207 -15.28 8.43 -23.19
N GLU A 208 -14.93 9.55 -22.55
CA GLU A 208 -13.62 10.20 -22.65
C GLU A 208 -12.72 9.91 -21.44
N HIS A 209 -13.21 9.15 -20.45
CA HIS A 209 -12.42 8.75 -19.30
C HIS A 209 -11.40 7.73 -19.76
N TYR A 210 -10.16 7.89 -19.31
CA TYR A 210 -9.13 6.87 -19.49
C TYR A 210 -8.75 6.27 -18.14
N ILE A 211 -8.61 7.08 -17.09
CA ILE A 211 -8.54 6.65 -15.70
C ILE A 211 -9.97 6.47 -15.19
N GLN A 212 -10.42 5.22 -15.17
CA GLN A 212 -11.77 4.84 -14.77
C GLN A 212 -11.93 4.87 -13.25
N HIS A 213 -10.88 4.50 -12.52
CA HIS A 213 -10.95 4.38 -11.07
C HIS A 213 -9.57 4.53 -10.42
N VAL A 214 -9.55 5.09 -9.21
CA VAL A 214 -8.39 5.12 -8.33
C VAL A 214 -8.86 4.73 -6.92
N ALA A 215 -8.23 3.72 -6.33
CA ALA A 215 -8.51 3.25 -4.98
C ALA A 215 -7.22 2.98 -4.20
N SER A 216 -7.22 3.31 -2.92
CA SER A 216 -6.16 2.93 -1.98
C SER A 216 -6.68 1.82 -1.08
N ILE A 217 -6.08 0.64 -1.14
CA ILE A 217 -6.42 -0.51 -0.31
C ILE A 217 -5.36 -0.68 0.78
N CYS A 218 -5.78 -0.91 2.03
CA CYS A 218 -4.85 -1.20 3.12
C CYS A 218 -4.14 -2.54 2.87
N SER A 219 -2.84 -2.60 3.11
CA SER A 219 -2.09 -3.86 3.02
C SER A 219 -2.30 -4.71 4.28
N ASP A 220 -2.62 -6.00 4.10
CA ASP A 220 -2.87 -6.94 5.20
C ASP A 220 -1.62 -7.24 6.04
N ASP A 221 -0.43 -7.03 5.47
CA ASP A 221 0.85 -7.22 6.15
C ASP A 221 1.28 -6.04 7.03
N GLY A 222 0.43 -5.01 7.17
CA GLY A 222 0.75 -3.76 7.87
C GLY A 222 1.73 -2.87 7.10
N GLY A 223 1.96 -3.17 5.82
CA GLY A 223 2.71 -2.33 4.88
C GLY A 223 1.96 -1.05 4.49
N ASP A 224 2.60 -0.26 3.62
CA ASP A 224 1.97 0.92 3.02
C ASP A 224 0.75 0.50 2.18
N ASN A 225 -0.26 1.37 2.04
CA ASN A 225 -1.44 1.10 1.21
C ASN A 225 -1.05 0.78 -0.24
N ILE A 226 -1.83 -0.11 -0.85
CA ILE A 226 -1.73 -0.47 -2.26
C ILE A 226 -2.66 0.47 -3.04
N GLU A 227 -2.06 1.28 -3.90
CA GLU A 227 -2.80 2.12 -4.85
C GLU A 227 -3.17 1.30 -6.09
N ILE A 228 -4.46 1.12 -6.33
CA ILE A 228 -5.04 0.51 -7.52
C ILE A 228 -5.53 1.62 -8.44
N VAL A 229 -5.01 1.65 -9.67
CA VAL A 229 -5.46 2.54 -10.72
C VAL A 229 -6.02 1.68 -11.85
N VAL A 230 -7.29 1.89 -12.19
CA VAL A 230 -7.94 1.23 -13.33
C VAL A 230 -7.91 2.19 -14.51
N THR A 231 -7.19 1.84 -15.56
CA THR A 231 -7.12 2.60 -16.80
C THR A 231 -7.67 1.79 -17.96
N MET A 232 -8.46 2.41 -18.82
CA MET A 232 -9.10 1.75 -19.95
C MET A 232 -9.61 2.80 -20.93
N LEU A 233 -9.38 2.60 -22.22
CA LEU A 233 -10.06 3.36 -23.27
C LEU A 233 -11.42 2.69 -23.58
N PRO A 234 -12.57 3.35 -23.33
CA PRO A 234 -13.89 2.71 -23.45
C PRO A 234 -14.15 2.06 -24.82
N ALA A 235 -13.72 2.70 -25.91
CA ALA A 235 -13.89 2.16 -27.27
C ALA A 235 -13.12 0.85 -27.48
N LEU A 236 -11.90 0.72 -26.92
CA LEU A 236 -11.16 -0.54 -26.96
C LEU A 236 -11.76 -1.60 -26.03
N ALA A 237 -12.31 -1.19 -24.88
CA ALA A 237 -13.00 -2.10 -23.98
C ALA A 237 -14.21 -2.76 -24.65
N GLU A 238 -14.97 -1.98 -25.44
CA GLU A 238 -16.07 -2.50 -26.25
C GLU A 238 -15.57 -3.52 -27.30
N LEU A 239 -14.42 -3.28 -27.92
CA LEU A 239 -13.81 -4.26 -28.83
C LEU A 239 -13.31 -5.51 -28.11
N ILE A 240 -12.74 -5.41 -26.90
CA ILE A 240 -12.33 -6.58 -26.10
C ILE A 240 -13.55 -7.40 -25.69
N ARG A 241 -14.67 -6.71 -25.39
CA ARG A 241 -15.96 -7.35 -25.14
C ARG A 241 -16.48 -8.09 -26.38
N GLU A 242 -16.14 -7.61 -27.58
CA GLU A 242 -16.67 -8.10 -28.86
C GLU A 242 -15.71 -8.99 -29.68
N THR A 243 -14.41 -9.04 -29.41
CA THR A 243 -13.42 -9.71 -30.29
C THR A 243 -12.18 -10.15 -29.48
N LYS A 244 -11.47 -11.25 -29.76
CA LYS A 244 -10.77 -11.49 -31.04
C LYS A 244 -10.44 -12.96 -31.36
N ASN A 245 -11.09 -13.97 -30.77
CA ASN A 245 -10.86 -15.35 -31.21
C ASN A 245 -12.12 -16.22 -31.20
N LEU A 246 -13.01 -16.02 -30.23
CA LEU A 246 -14.20 -16.85 -30.13
C LEU A 246 -15.24 -16.50 -31.21
N ASN A 247 -15.40 -15.22 -31.54
CA ASN A 247 -16.39 -14.80 -32.54
C ASN A 247 -15.95 -15.09 -33.98
N GLU A 248 -14.65 -15.25 -34.25
CA GLU A 248 -14.18 -15.70 -35.57
C GLU A 248 -14.59 -17.15 -35.85
N LEU A 249 -14.76 -17.97 -34.80
CA LEU A 249 -15.28 -19.34 -34.93
C LEU A 249 -16.72 -19.37 -35.41
N ALA A 250 -17.49 -18.29 -35.24
CA ALA A 250 -18.86 -18.20 -35.75
C ALA A 250 -18.94 -18.32 -37.28
N ASN A 251 -17.83 -18.05 -38.00
CA ASN A 251 -17.76 -18.27 -39.45
C ASN A 251 -17.56 -19.74 -39.83
N PHE A 252 -17.25 -20.61 -38.86
CA PHE A 252 -16.85 -22.00 -39.07
C PHE A 252 -17.73 -23.00 -38.30
N CYS A 253 -18.73 -22.54 -37.55
CA CYS A 253 -19.65 -23.43 -36.82
C CYS A 253 -21.08 -22.91 -36.83
N SER A 254 -22.00 -23.79 -36.43
CA SER A 254 -23.42 -23.43 -36.34
C SER A 254 -23.67 -22.41 -35.21
N PRO A 255 -24.77 -21.65 -35.26
CA PRO A 255 -25.20 -20.81 -34.13
C PRO A 255 -25.34 -21.59 -32.82
N GLU A 256 -25.78 -22.85 -32.89
CA GLU A 256 -25.90 -23.76 -31.75
C GLU A 256 -24.53 -24.09 -31.15
N ASP A 257 -23.55 -24.45 -31.98
CA ASP A 257 -22.18 -24.73 -31.55
C ASP A 257 -21.54 -23.47 -30.94
N MET A 258 -21.79 -22.31 -31.55
CA MET A 258 -21.27 -21.04 -31.07
C MET A 258 -21.90 -20.66 -29.72
N ALA A 259 -23.21 -20.90 -29.55
CA ALA A 259 -23.88 -20.76 -28.27
C ALA A 259 -23.29 -21.72 -27.22
N TYR A 260 -22.97 -22.96 -27.60
CA TYR A 260 -22.34 -23.93 -26.71
C TYR A 260 -20.90 -23.52 -26.32
N LEU A 261 -20.10 -23.09 -27.30
CA LEU A 261 -18.75 -22.58 -27.09
C LEU A 261 -18.72 -21.42 -26.10
N ARG A 262 -19.72 -20.52 -26.11
CA ARG A 262 -19.83 -19.42 -25.14
C ARG A 262 -20.15 -19.86 -23.71
N LYS A 263 -20.70 -21.06 -23.51
CA LYS A 263 -21.07 -21.58 -22.18
C LYS A 263 -19.86 -21.92 -21.30
N PHE A 264 -18.65 -22.01 -21.85
CA PHE A 264 -17.46 -22.40 -21.08
C PHE A 264 -17.20 -21.51 -19.86
N ARG A 265 -17.59 -20.23 -19.93
CA ARG A 265 -17.46 -19.26 -18.83
C ARG A 265 -18.38 -19.57 -17.65
N SER A 266 -19.42 -20.37 -17.86
CA SER A 266 -20.43 -20.74 -16.87
C SER A 266 -20.24 -22.15 -16.34
N ILE A 267 -19.18 -22.86 -16.73
CA ILE A 267 -18.86 -24.20 -16.22
C ILE A 267 -18.67 -24.16 -14.71
N SER A 268 -19.33 -25.09 -14.03
CA SER A 268 -19.44 -25.13 -12.57
C SER A 268 -19.01 -26.47 -11.95
N SER A 269 -18.72 -27.48 -12.78
CA SER A 269 -18.32 -28.81 -12.33
C SER A 269 -17.24 -29.44 -13.22
N VAL A 270 -16.59 -30.49 -12.70
CA VAL A 270 -15.59 -31.26 -13.45
C VAL A 270 -16.25 -32.02 -14.61
N GLU A 271 -17.48 -32.50 -14.41
CA GLU A 271 -18.26 -33.22 -15.42
C GLU A 271 -18.59 -32.31 -16.61
N GLU A 272 -19.07 -31.09 -16.35
CA GLU A 272 -19.34 -30.08 -17.39
C GLU A 272 -18.06 -29.68 -18.14
N LEU A 273 -16.95 -29.56 -17.41
CA LEU A 273 -15.66 -29.25 -18.00
C LEU A 273 -15.17 -30.37 -18.93
N ASN A 274 -15.30 -31.63 -18.52
CA ASN A 274 -14.94 -32.78 -19.35
C ASN A 274 -15.81 -32.88 -20.60
N GLN A 275 -17.12 -32.64 -20.48
CA GLN A 275 -18.01 -32.56 -21.63
C GLN A 275 -17.58 -31.44 -22.60
N PHE A 276 -17.19 -30.28 -22.07
CA PHE A 276 -16.68 -29.18 -22.88
C PHE A 276 -15.34 -29.51 -23.56
N HIS A 277 -14.43 -30.18 -22.84
CA HIS A 277 -13.17 -30.68 -23.39
C HIS A 277 -13.44 -31.63 -24.57
N ASP A 278 -14.33 -32.59 -24.38
CA ASP A 278 -14.64 -33.61 -25.38
C ASP A 278 -15.34 -33.01 -26.59
N PHE A 279 -16.29 -32.09 -26.36
CA PHE A 279 -16.94 -31.32 -27.43
C PHE A 279 -15.90 -30.63 -28.31
N CYS A 280 -14.98 -29.86 -27.71
CA CYS A 280 -14.00 -29.10 -28.49
C CYS A 280 -12.97 -30.01 -29.19
N LYS A 281 -12.55 -31.12 -28.57
CA LYS A 281 -11.57 -32.06 -29.15
C LYS A 281 -12.15 -32.90 -30.28
N THR A 282 -13.43 -33.25 -30.20
CA THR A 282 -14.10 -34.15 -31.16
C THR A 282 -14.95 -33.39 -32.20
N HIS A 283 -14.97 -32.05 -32.12
CA HIS A 283 -15.72 -31.20 -33.03
C HIS A 283 -15.30 -31.45 -34.49
N PRO A 284 -16.22 -31.54 -35.47
CA PRO A 284 -15.87 -31.81 -36.87
C PRO A 284 -15.01 -30.70 -37.52
N GLU A 285 -15.16 -29.47 -37.07
CA GLU A 285 -14.38 -28.32 -37.55
C GLU A 285 -13.00 -28.23 -36.88
N GLN A 286 -11.94 -28.30 -37.69
CA GLN A 286 -10.54 -28.27 -37.23
C GLN A 286 -10.20 -26.96 -36.52
N LYS A 287 -10.76 -25.82 -36.97
CA LYS A 287 -10.48 -24.52 -36.33
C LYS A 287 -10.93 -24.45 -34.87
N ILE A 288 -12.01 -25.15 -34.51
CA ILE A 288 -12.47 -25.24 -33.12
C ILE A 288 -11.51 -26.11 -32.31
N GLN A 289 -11.07 -27.24 -32.86
CA GLN A 289 -10.09 -28.10 -32.22
C GLN A 289 -8.77 -27.36 -31.96
N ASP A 290 -8.25 -26.66 -32.98
CA ASP A 290 -6.99 -25.91 -32.89
C ASP A 290 -7.09 -24.74 -31.91
N TRP A 291 -8.20 -24.00 -31.96
CA TRP A 291 -8.48 -22.93 -31.00
C TRP A 291 -8.44 -23.47 -29.58
N TYR A 292 -9.07 -24.60 -29.33
CA TYR A 292 -9.15 -25.19 -28.00
C TYR A 292 -7.83 -25.81 -27.54
N ALA A 293 -7.12 -26.49 -28.44
CA ALA A 293 -5.78 -27.03 -28.17
C ALA A 293 -4.82 -25.91 -27.75
N ASN A 294 -4.89 -24.74 -28.39
CA ASN A 294 -4.15 -23.56 -27.97
C ASN A 294 -4.54 -23.10 -26.55
N LYS A 295 -5.82 -23.16 -26.17
CA LYS A 295 -6.26 -22.76 -24.82
C LYS A 295 -5.80 -23.74 -23.75
N VAL A 296 -5.88 -25.05 -24.02
CA VAL A 296 -5.45 -26.10 -23.10
C VAL A 296 -3.93 -26.10 -22.91
N MET A 297 -3.15 -25.76 -23.95
CA MET A 297 -1.70 -25.58 -23.84
C MET A 297 -1.33 -24.51 -22.79
N HIS A 298 -2.15 -23.47 -22.65
CA HIS A 298 -1.97 -22.43 -21.66
C HIS A 298 -2.75 -22.76 -20.39
N THR A 299 -2.12 -23.50 -19.48
CA THR A 299 -2.74 -23.98 -18.22
C THR A 299 -3.35 -22.88 -17.35
N TRP A 300 -2.95 -21.62 -17.53
CA TRP A 300 -3.49 -20.45 -16.85
C TRP A 300 -4.78 -19.89 -17.49
N TYR A 301 -5.06 -20.19 -18.76
CA TYR A 301 -6.13 -19.54 -19.52
C TYR A 301 -7.53 -19.89 -19.00
N LEU A 302 -7.85 -21.18 -18.85
CA LEU A 302 -9.16 -21.59 -18.34
C LEU A 302 -9.40 -21.14 -16.88
N PRO A 303 -8.43 -21.30 -15.94
CA PRO A 303 -8.53 -20.73 -14.61
C PRO A 303 -8.74 -19.21 -14.57
N SER A 304 -8.25 -18.47 -15.56
CA SER A 304 -8.44 -17.01 -15.64
C SER A 304 -9.84 -16.57 -16.09
N LEU A 305 -10.65 -17.47 -16.66
CA LEU A 305 -11.95 -17.14 -17.25
C LEU A 305 -13.13 -17.92 -16.65
N VAL A 306 -12.86 -19.00 -15.92
CA VAL A 306 -13.88 -19.90 -15.37
C VAL A 306 -13.80 -19.90 -13.85
N LYS A 307 -14.86 -19.42 -13.18
CA LYS A 307 -14.93 -19.30 -11.70
C LYS A 307 -14.64 -20.62 -10.99
N PHE A 308 -15.07 -21.74 -11.55
CA PHE A 308 -14.84 -23.06 -10.98
C PHE A 308 -13.34 -23.46 -10.96
N LEU A 309 -12.54 -22.92 -11.88
CA LEU A 309 -11.13 -23.30 -12.05
C LEU A 309 -10.14 -22.31 -11.45
N THR A 310 -10.61 -21.12 -11.04
CA THR A 310 -9.75 -20.08 -10.48
C THR A 310 -9.24 -20.44 -9.09
N LYS A 311 -8.03 -19.98 -8.77
CA LYS A 311 -7.49 -20.01 -7.39
C LYS A 311 -7.80 -18.74 -6.61
N ILE A 312 -8.41 -17.74 -7.26
CA ILE A 312 -8.82 -16.50 -6.63
C ILE A 312 -9.95 -16.82 -5.63
N PRO A 313 -9.91 -16.32 -4.38
CA PRO A 313 -11.01 -16.49 -3.44
C PRO A 313 -12.34 -16.03 -4.04
N HIS A 314 -13.43 -16.75 -3.75
CA HIS A 314 -14.72 -16.49 -4.40
C HIS A 314 -15.24 -15.07 -4.19
N GLY A 315 -14.99 -14.46 -3.02
CA GLY A 315 -15.33 -13.06 -2.76
C GLY A 315 -14.60 -12.12 -3.71
N ASP A 316 -13.28 -12.29 -3.87
CA ASP A 316 -12.44 -11.45 -4.73
C ASP A 316 -12.76 -11.64 -6.22
N TRP A 317 -13.18 -12.85 -6.61
CA TRP A 317 -13.64 -13.12 -7.97
C TRP A 317 -14.96 -12.43 -8.29
N GLU A 318 -15.85 -12.29 -7.32
CA GLU A 318 -17.13 -11.58 -7.50
C GLU A 318 -16.94 -10.07 -7.56
N ILE A 319 -15.89 -9.56 -6.92
CA ILE A 319 -15.51 -8.14 -6.92
C ILE A 319 -14.75 -7.78 -8.22
N ASN A 320 -13.95 -8.71 -8.76
CA ASN A 320 -13.37 -8.56 -10.11
C ASN A 320 -14.49 -8.71 -11.15
N CYS A 321 -14.91 -7.60 -11.75
CA CYS A 321 -15.86 -7.65 -12.85
C CYS A 321 -15.29 -8.48 -14.00
N ARG A 322 -16.17 -9.21 -14.71
CA ARG A 322 -15.83 -10.18 -15.77
C ARG A 322 -15.19 -9.54 -17.03
N ASP A 323 -14.85 -8.27 -16.96
CA ASP A 323 -14.36 -7.38 -18.01
C ASP A 323 -12.90 -6.94 -17.82
N THR A 324 -12.26 -7.22 -16.68
CA THR A 324 -10.85 -6.86 -16.47
C THR A 324 -9.88 -7.90 -17.07
N ASN A 325 -9.10 -7.48 -18.06
CA ASN A 325 -8.11 -8.29 -18.78
C ASN A 325 -6.93 -8.73 -17.89
N ILE A 326 -6.56 -10.02 -17.92
CA ILE A 326 -5.48 -10.61 -17.12
C ILE A 326 -4.08 -10.53 -17.79
N ASN A 327 -3.99 -10.15 -19.07
CA ASN A 327 -2.80 -10.43 -19.90
C ASN A 327 -1.95 -9.20 -20.35
N GLU A 328 -2.11 -8.03 -19.77
CA GLU A 328 -1.41 -6.81 -20.25
C GLU A 328 0.07 -6.65 -19.81
N GLY A 329 0.61 -7.57 -19.00
CA GLY A 329 1.95 -7.42 -18.41
C GLY A 329 3.16 -7.85 -19.26
N SER A 330 2.98 -8.45 -20.45
CA SER A 330 4.01 -9.35 -21.01
C SER A 330 4.77 -8.90 -22.27
N HIS A 331 4.59 -7.67 -22.78
CA HIS A 331 5.23 -7.26 -24.05
C HIS A 331 6.43 -6.31 -23.88
N PRO A 332 7.61 -6.61 -24.48
CA PRO A 332 8.76 -5.71 -24.51
C PRO A 332 8.49 -4.34 -25.16
N ALA A 333 7.52 -4.26 -26.08
CA ALA A 333 7.07 -3.01 -26.68
C ALA A 333 6.26 -2.16 -25.70
N THR A 334 5.32 -2.78 -24.98
CA THR A 334 4.56 -2.15 -23.89
C THR A 334 5.50 -1.67 -22.79
N ASN A 335 6.43 -2.51 -22.34
CA ASN A 335 7.47 -2.11 -21.37
C ASN A 335 8.38 -0.96 -21.84
N ARG A 336 8.48 -0.70 -23.14
CA ARG A 336 9.23 0.46 -23.67
C ARG A 336 8.42 1.75 -23.58
N ALA A 337 7.09 1.66 -23.67
CA ALA A 337 6.17 2.79 -23.58
C ALA A 337 5.63 3.05 -22.16
N THR A 338 5.53 2.00 -21.32
CA THR A 338 4.87 2.03 -20.00
C THR A 338 5.74 1.49 -18.86
N GLY A 339 7.02 1.15 -19.12
CA GLY A 339 7.85 0.37 -18.20
C GLY A 339 8.73 1.14 -17.21
N LYS A 340 9.66 0.39 -16.58
CA LYS A 340 10.47 0.78 -15.41
C LYS A 340 11.23 2.10 -15.57
N GLY A 341 11.06 2.99 -14.60
CA GLY A 341 11.77 4.28 -14.51
C GLY A 341 10.88 5.50 -14.74
N LEU A 342 9.65 5.29 -15.22
CA LEU A 342 8.62 6.31 -15.34
C LEU A 342 7.91 6.55 -14.00
N THR A 343 7.37 7.76 -13.82
CA THR A 343 6.40 7.99 -12.75
C THR A 343 5.09 7.25 -13.09
N LEU A 344 4.25 6.97 -12.08
CA LEU A 344 2.98 6.27 -12.31
C LEU A 344 2.12 7.01 -13.34
N LEU A 345 2.04 8.34 -13.24
CA LEU A 345 1.30 9.17 -14.19
C LEU A 345 1.91 9.13 -15.60
N ASP A 346 3.24 9.20 -15.73
CA ASP A 346 3.89 9.13 -17.04
C ASP A 346 3.66 7.77 -17.71
N GLY A 347 3.65 6.68 -16.92
CA GLY A 347 3.32 5.34 -17.41
C GLY A 347 1.87 5.24 -17.89
N ILE A 348 0.92 5.85 -17.16
CA ILE A 348 -0.50 5.91 -17.53
C ILE A 348 -0.69 6.71 -18.82
N GLU A 349 -0.07 7.89 -18.95
CA GLU A 349 -0.17 8.70 -20.18
C GLU A 349 0.50 8.01 -21.38
N GLY A 350 1.61 7.30 -21.16
CA GLY A 350 2.23 6.46 -22.19
C GLY A 350 1.31 5.31 -22.64
N ALA A 351 0.61 4.67 -21.71
CA ALA A 351 -0.39 3.65 -22.02
C ALA A 351 -1.56 4.23 -22.82
N ARG A 352 -2.06 5.42 -22.43
CA ARG A 352 -3.14 6.10 -23.16
C ARG A 352 -2.80 6.34 -24.62
N GLN A 353 -1.59 6.82 -24.89
CA GLN A 353 -1.15 7.08 -26.26
C GLN A 353 -1.12 5.79 -27.08
N LEU A 354 -0.60 4.70 -26.50
CA LEU A 354 -0.54 3.41 -27.17
C LEU A 354 -1.93 2.84 -27.45
N ASP A 355 -2.84 2.92 -26.48
CA ASP A 355 -4.24 2.51 -26.61
C ASP A 355 -4.97 3.35 -27.67
N THR A 356 -4.74 4.65 -27.70
CA THR A 356 -5.34 5.55 -28.72
C THR A 356 -4.87 5.17 -30.12
N LEU A 357 -3.57 4.96 -30.30
CA LEU A 357 -3.02 4.52 -31.59
C LEU A 357 -3.56 3.17 -32.04
N GLU A 358 -3.75 2.23 -31.11
CA GLU A 358 -4.34 0.93 -31.41
C GLU A 358 -5.82 1.06 -31.76
N ALA A 359 -6.57 1.94 -31.10
CA ALA A 359 -7.96 2.24 -31.45
C ALA A 359 -8.06 2.84 -32.87
N GLU A 360 -7.21 3.81 -33.20
CA GLU A 360 -7.11 4.40 -34.54
C GLU A 360 -6.74 3.35 -35.60
N ARG A 361 -5.79 2.46 -35.30
CA ARG A 361 -5.41 1.34 -36.18
C ARG A 361 -6.58 0.40 -36.46
N LEU A 362 -7.46 0.22 -35.48
CA LEU A 362 -8.67 -0.59 -35.57
C LEU A 362 -9.85 0.16 -36.22
N GLN A 363 -9.65 1.42 -36.65
CA GLN A 363 -10.65 2.28 -37.30
C GLN A 363 -11.88 2.60 -36.44
N LEU A 364 -11.69 2.78 -35.13
CA LEU A 364 -12.71 3.29 -34.21
C LEU A 364 -12.88 4.80 -34.27
#